data_AF-A0A9W4TRI6-F1
#
_entry.id   AF-A0A9W4TRI6-F1
#
_cell.length_a   1.000
_cell.length_b   1.000
_cell.length_c   1.000
_cell.angle_alpha   90.00
_cell.angle_beta   90.00
_cell.angle_gamma   90.00
#
_symmetry.space_group_name_H-M   'P 1'
#
loop_
_entity.id
_entity.type
_entity.pdbx_description
1 polymer ?
#
loop_
_entity_poly.entity_id
_entity_poly.type
_entity_poly.pdbx_seq_one_letter_code
_entity_poly.pdbx_strand_id
1 'polypeptide(L)'
;MQQLNQHKLINKLKKFTLPTINSLNVLCGSSSLKNPTNNKSSRIETLVANYQFYFNHFKPKANFEISSIDIGIKHFSYCKSKCIPCSTGPIVVQKWDKLNLDERYGINFKPEINKASIFDDKRYLIHLTKEMINDLQFNNSDLVIMEAQRTRSSGSPNMGTLPIILKNFTFENLIFNNLYPNFVMLMEPKKMMHFWFYNYIEESTFKTSKNPKKIRKELFVNWYNRNMFELPGFNGDISKKNQLMDYLQLDNKNKLDDLIDSLFYNLTMHYQFRNLEIFDQFVNEDLDFNKFVEERKLIHLDLIQPILDDRGIKAKN
;
A
#
# COMPACT_ATOMS: atom_id res chain seq x y z
N MET A 1 27.25 -1.74 -15.14
CA MET A 1 26.61 -1.48 -13.84
C MET A 1 27.41 -0.40 -13.12
N GLN A 2 26.94 0.85 -13.10
CA GLN A 2 27.52 1.86 -12.22
C GLN A 2 27.14 1.51 -10.79
N GLN A 3 28.10 1.11 -9.96
CA GLN A 3 27.91 1.13 -8.51
C GLN A 3 27.65 2.58 -8.13
N LEU A 4 26.42 2.86 -7.70
CA LEU A 4 26.08 4.14 -7.12
C LEU A 4 27.11 4.44 -6.02
N ASN A 5 27.81 5.57 -6.11
CA ASN A 5 28.74 5.97 -5.05
C ASN A 5 27.92 6.42 -3.83
N GLN A 6 27.53 5.44 -3.00
CA GLN A 6 26.69 5.62 -1.82
C GLN A 6 27.24 6.71 -0.91
N HIS A 7 28.58 6.78 -0.81
CA HIS A 7 29.26 7.79 -0.02
C HIS A 7 28.99 9.21 -0.54
N LYS A 8 29.02 9.42 -1.87
CA LYS A 8 28.66 10.69 -2.51
C LYS A 8 27.21 11.07 -2.20
N LEU A 9 26.27 10.14 -2.35
CA LEU A 9 24.84 10.38 -2.07
C LEU A 9 24.59 10.74 -0.60
N ILE A 10 25.16 9.97 0.33
CA ILE A 10 25.03 10.24 1.78
C ILE A 10 25.58 11.63 2.12
N ASN A 11 26.76 11.99 1.59
CA ASN A 11 27.36 13.30 1.84
C ASN A 11 26.52 14.44 1.24
N LYS A 12 25.87 14.23 0.09
CA LYS A 12 24.89 15.17 -0.46
C LYS A 12 23.68 15.32 0.44
N LEU A 13 23.05 14.21 0.85
CA LEU A 13 21.86 14.21 1.71
C LEU A 13 22.12 14.88 3.08
N LYS A 14 23.33 14.73 3.63
CA LYS A 14 23.72 15.40 4.90
C LYS A 14 23.61 16.92 4.85
N LYS A 15 23.68 17.55 3.67
CA LYS A 15 23.56 19.00 3.49
C LYS A 15 22.12 19.53 3.60
N PHE A 16 21.11 18.67 3.43
CA PHE A 16 19.70 19.07 3.43
C PHE A 16 19.12 19.17 4.84
N THR A 17 18.05 19.93 5.03
CA THR A 17 17.41 20.06 6.36
C THR A 17 16.70 18.77 6.77
N LEU A 18 16.47 18.58 8.08
CA LEU A 18 15.70 17.42 8.56
C LEU A 18 14.28 17.35 7.96
N PRO A 19 13.52 18.45 7.82
CA PRO A 19 12.26 18.47 7.08
C PRO A 19 12.38 17.92 5.66
N THR A 20 13.37 18.36 4.88
CA THR A 20 13.60 17.86 3.52
C THR A 20 13.84 16.34 3.53
N ILE A 21 14.70 15.85 4.43
CA ILE A 21 14.97 14.41 4.58
C ILE A 21 13.71 13.62 4.94
N ASN A 22 12.85 14.16 5.80
CA ASN A 22 11.58 13.52 6.16
C ASN A 22 10.64 13.44 4.96
N SER A 23 10.52 14.52 4.20
CA SER A 23 9.70 14.55 2.98
C SER A 23 10.22 13.53 1.96
N LEU A 24 11.53 13.44 1.76
CA LEU A 24 12.13 12.42 0.88
C LEU A 24 11.80 10.99 1.34
N ASN A 25 11.92 10.71 2.65
CA ASN A 25 11.57 9.40 3.21
C ASN A 25 10.10 9.03 2.96
N VAL A 26 9.19 9.98 3.15
CA VAL A 26 7.75 9.78 2.87
C VAL A 26 7.53 9.53 1.37
N LEU A 27 8.01 10.45 0.53
CA LEU A 27 7.79 10.43 -0.91
C LEU A 27 8.35 9.17 -1.57
N CYS A 28 9.47 8.66 -1.06
CA CYS A 28 10.15 7.48 -1.59
C CYS A 28 9.77 6.18 -0.86
N GLY A 29 8.86 6.20 0.12
CA GLY A 29 8.41 4.97 0.81
C GLY A 29 9.40 4.33 1.76
N SER A 30 10.35 5.10 2.29
CA SER A 30 11.39 4.59 3.19
C SER A 30 10.80 4.21 4.56
N SER A 31 11.13 3.01 5.03
CA SER A 31 10.59 2.46 6.28
C SER A 31 11.25 3.08 7.50
N SER A 32 10.51 3.71 8.42
CA SER A 32 11.09 4.15 9.70
C SER A 32 11.76 2.98 10.43
N LEU A 33 13.05 3.10 10.74
CA LEU A 33 13.76 2.12 11.56
C LEU A 33 13.05 1.97 12.91
N LYS A 34 12.95 0.74 13.42
CA LYS A 34 12.46 0.47 14.79
C LYS A 34 13.43 0.97 15.88
N ASN A 35 14.57 1.56 15.51
CA ASN A 35 15.59 1.98 16.45
C ASN A 35 15.19 3.22 17.26
N PRO A 36 15.64 3.33 18.53
CA PRO A 36 15.26 4.40 19.46
C PRO A 36 15.81 5.79 19.07
N THR A 37 16.79 5.87 18.18
CA THR A 37 17.37 7.14 17.70
C THR A 37 16.94 7.43 16.26
N ASN A 38 15.70 7.91 16.12
CA ASN A 38 15.15 8.42 14.86
C ASN A 38 15.71 9.82 14.53
N ASN A 39 17.04 9.90 14.38
CA ASN A 39 17.78 11.12 14.06
C ASN A 39 17.96 11.28 12.53
N LYS A 40 18.53 12.41 12.10
CA LYS A 40 18.71 12.71 10.68
C LYS A 40 19.53 11.65 9.94
N SER A 41 20.60 11.15 10.56
CA SER A 41 21.51 10.17 9.94
C SER A 41 20.80 8.85 9.68
N SER A 42 20.03 8.34 10.64
CA SER A 42 19.30 7.07 10.47
C SER A 42 18.21 7.16 9.40
N ARG A 43 17.60 8.34 9.21
CA ARG A 43 16.67 8.62 8.10
C ARG A 43 17.36 8.67 6.74
N ILE A 44 18.59 9.18 6.67
CA ILE A 44 19.39 9.16 5.44
C ILE A 44 19.77 7.72 5.09
N GLU A 45 20.24 6.94 6.06
CA GLU A 45 20.60 5.53 5.87
C GLU A 45 19.42 4.72 5.34
N THR A 46 18.24 4.90 5.92
CA THR A 46 17.02 4.24 5.48
C THR A 46 16.65 4.61 4.05
N LEU A 47 16.65 5.91 3.73
CA LEU A 47 16.35 6.39 2.38
C LEU A 47 17.31 5.79 1.35
N VAL A 48 18.60 5.75 1.67
CA VAL A 48 19.64 5.19 0.80
C VAL A 48 19.47 3.68 0.64
N ALA A 49 19.17 2.94 1.70
CA ALA A 49 18.93 1.50 1.64
C ALA A 49 17.68 1.16 0.80
N ASN A 50 16.60 1.91 0.98
CA ASN A 50 15.37 1.76 0.20
C ASN A 50 15.58 2.08 -1.29
N TYR A 51 16.34 3.15 -1.57
CA TYR A 51 16.73 3.49 -2.95
C TYR A 51 17.57 2.39 -3.60
N GLN A 52 18.53 1.81 -2.88
CA GLN A 52 19.32 0.68 -3.38
C GLN A 52 18.49 -0.56 -3.62
N PHE A 53 17.56 -0.87 -2.72
CA PHE A 53 16.63 -1.97 -2.89
C PHE A 53 15.83 -1.82 -4.20
N TYR A 54 15.24 -0.64 -4.44
CA TYR A 54 14.56 -0.33 -5.70
C TYR A 54 15.50 -0.45 -6.91
N PHE A 55 16.68 0.18 -6.84
CA PHE A 55 17.65 0.20 -7.93
C PHE A 55 18.15 -1.20 -8.31
N ASN A 56 18.34 -2.09 -7.33
CA ASN A 56 18.88 -3.42 -7.57
C ASN A 56 17.82 -4.42 -8.03
N HIS A 57 16.56 -4.28 -7.57
CA HIS A 57 15.53 -5.30 -7.77
C HIS A 57 14.42 -4.92 -8.74
N PHE A 58 14.13 -3.63 -8.92
CA PHE A 58 12.97 -3.16 -9.69
C PHE A 58 13.37 -2.30 -10.89
N LYS A 59 14.31 -1.38 -10.74
CA LYS A 59 14.80 -0.53 -11.84
C LYS A 59 15.28 -1.31 -13.08
N PRO A 60 15.96 -2.47 -12.97
CA PRO A 60 16.43 -3.19 -14.15
C PRO A 60 15.33 -3.89 -14.94
N LYS A 61 14.11 -3.98 -14.38
CA LYS A 61 13.00 -4.72 -15.00
C LYS A 61 12.25 -3.82 -15.98
N ALA A 62 11.96 -4.34 -17.18
CA ALA A 62 11.17 -3.61 -18.18
C ALA A 62 9.68 -3.46 -17.78
N ASN A 63 9.19 -4.38 -16.97
CA ASN A 63 7.90 -4.32 -16.30
C ASN A 63 7.97 -5.17 -15.03
N PHE A 64 7.07 -4.92 -14.09
CA PHE A 64 6.94 -5.76 -12.90
C PHE A 64 5.51 -5.71 -12.37
N GLU A 65 5.09 -6.77 -11.68
CA GLU A 65 3.75 -6.92 -11.12
C GLU A 65 3.74 -6.65 -9.62
N ILE A 66 2.80 -5.81 -9.18
CA ILE A 66 2.56 -5.51 -7.78
C ILE A 66 1.20 -6.07 -7.40
N SER A 67 1.18 -6.94 -6.39
CA SER A 67 -0.03 -7.36 -5.71
C SER A 67 -0.13 -6.66 -4.36
N SER A 68 -1.32 -6.24 -3.97
CA SER A 68 -1.60 -5.74 -2.62
C SER A 68 -2.71 -6.55 -1.97
N ILE A 69 -2.62 -6.73 -0.66
CA ILE A 69 -3.51 -7.57 0.15
C ILE A 69 -3.98 -6.76 1.37
N ASP A 70 -5.29 -6.69 1.56
CA ASP A 70 -5.93 -6.35 2.83
C ASP A 70 -6.41 -7.65 3.49
N ILE A 71 -5.85 -7.94 4.67
CA ILE A 71 -6.00 -9.24 5.31
C ILE A 71 -7.32 -9.32 6.09
N GLY A 72 -8.16 -10.27 5.69
CA GLY A 72 -9.21 -10.77 6.55
C GLY A 72 -9.80 -12.04 5.99
N ILE A 73 -9.89 -13.12 6.78
CA ILE A 73 -10.34 -14.43 6.25
C ILE A 73 -11.75 -14.36 5.61
N LYS A 74 -12.67 -13.57 6.20
CA LYS A 74 -14.03 -13.38 5.66
C LYS A 74 -14.15 -12.25 4.65
N HIS A 75 -13.16 -11.37 4.59
CA HIS A 75 -13.20 -10.11 3.85
C HIS A 75 -11.87 -9.87 3.13
N PHE A 76 -11.28 -10.92 2.59
CA PHE A 76 -9.96 -10.87 1.98
C PHE A 76 -10.07 -10.04 0.72
N SER A 77 -9.28 -8.99 0.62
CA SER A 77 -9.31 -8.09 -0.53
C SER A 77 -7.92 -7.99 -1.12
N TYR A 78 -7.83 -8.01 -2.45
CA TYR A 78 -6.56 -7.88 -3.13
C TYR A 78 -6.67 -7.12 -4.44
N CYS A 79 -5.58 -6.44 -4.82
CA CYS A 79 -5.45 -5.72 -6.07
C CYS A 79 -4.12 -6.07 -6.73
N LYS A 80 -4.17 -6.50 -7.99
CA LYS A 80 -3.01 -6.74 -8.85
C LYS A 80 -2.94 -5.67 -9.91
N SER A 81 -1.72 -5.21 -10.16
CA SER A 81 -1.46 -4.23 -11.20
C SER A 81 -0.08 -4.46 -11.82
N LYS A 82 0.06 -3.93 -13.03
CA LYS A 82 1.34 -3.95 -13.74
C LYS A 82 1.99 -2.58 -13.68
N CYS A 83 3.27 -2.55 -13.32
CA CYS A 83 4.09 -1.37 -13.38
C CYS A 83 4.91 -1.37 -14.67
N ILE A 84 4.91 -0.22 -15.34
CA ILE A 84 5.76 0.08 -16.47
C ILE A 84 6.65 1.25 -16.02
N PRO A 85 7.97 1.04 -15.85
CA PRO A 85 8.90 2.12 -15.53
C PRO A 85 8.79 3.27 -16.54
N CYS A 86 9.07 4.50 -16.12
CA CYS A 86 8.94 5.72 -16.92
C CYS A 86 7.53 6.01 -17.48
N SER A 87 6.50 5.23 -17.15
CA SER A 87 5.14 5.51 -17.60
C SER A 87 4.52 6.62 -16.75
N THR A 88 4.16 7.72 -17.42
CA THR A 88 3.32 8.79 -16.86
C THR A 88 1.83 8.47 -16.91
N GLY A 89 1.45 7.36 -17.53
CA GLY A 89 0.07 6.93 -17.69
C GLY A 89 -0.57 6.40 -16.38
N PRO A 90 -1.87 6.08 -16.45
CA PRO A 90 -2.58 5.48 -15.32
C PRO A 90 -1.95 4.14 -14.92
N ILE A 91 -2.10 3.79 -13.65
CA ILE A 91 -1.77 2.44 -13.16
C ILE A 91 -2.87 1.48 -13.63
N VAL A 92 -2.48 0.46 -14.39
CA VAL A 92 -3.42 -0.52 -14.94
C VAL A 92 -3.71 -1.60 -13.91
N VAL A 93 -4.95 -1.65 -13.42
CA VAL A 93 -5.42 -2.71 -12.51
C VAL A 93 -5.76 -3.95 -13.33
N GLN A 94 -4.97 -5.02 -13.16
CA GLN A 94 -5.16 -6.29 -13.87
C GLN A 94 -6.27 -7.14 -13.23
N LYS A 95 -6.34 -7.14 -11.89
CA LYS A 95 -7.34 -7.89 -11.14
C LYS A 95 -7.58 -7.18 -9.81
N TRP A 96 -8.84 -7.02 -9.44
CA TRP A 96 -9.24 -6.44 -8.16
C TRP A 96 -10.46 -7.18 -7.68
N ASP A 97 -10.43 -7.67 -6.45
CA ASP A 97 -11.46 -8.58 -5.97
C ASP A 97 -11.53 -8.66 -4.45
N LYS A 98 -12.63 -9.22 -3.96
CA LYS A 98 -12.88 -9.50 -2.55
C LYS A 98 -13.51 -10.87 -2.37
N LEU A 99 -12.92 -11.66 -1.48
CA LEU A 99 -13.28 -13.06 -1.26
C LEU A 99 -13.57 -13.34 0.21
N ASN A 100 -14.50 -14.25 0.47
CA ASN A 100 -14.56 -15.00 1.72
C ASN A 100 -13.77 -16.29 1.54
N LEU A 101 -12.60 -16.39 2.19
CA LEU A 101 -11.70 -17.53 2.04
C LEU A 101 -12.29 -18.83 2.62
N ASP A 102 -13.12 -18.73 3.66
CA ASP A 102 -13.81 -19.90 4.22
C ASP A 102 -14.78 -20.51 3.20
N GLU A 103 -15.49 -19.66 2.44
CA GLU A 103 -16.42 -20.09 1.40
C GLU A 103 -15.70 -20.56 0.13
N ARG A 104 -14.64 -19.84 -0.27
CA ARG A 104 -13.93 -20.11 -1.52
C ARG A 104 -13.04 -21.35 -1.45
N TYR A 105 -12.28 -21.51 -0.36
CA TYR A 105 -11.27 -22.56 -0.23
C TYR A 105 -11.55 -23.51 0.94
N GLY A 106 -12.26 -23.04 1.96
CA GLY A 106 -12.53 -23.80 3.17
C GLY A 106 -13.50 -24.97 2.98
N ILE A 107 -14.39 -24.91 1.99
CA ILE A 107 -15.33 -25.99 1.65
C ILE A 107 -14.64 -27.31 1.28
N ASN A 108 -13.41 -27.23 0.75
CA ASN A 108 -12.64 -28.38 0.31
C ASN A 108 -11.73 -28.96 1.41
N PHE A 109 -11.69 -28.32 2.58
CA PHE A 109 -10.86 -28.80 3.68
C PHE A 109 -11.46 -30.06 4.32
N LYS A 110 -10.64 -31.10 4.43
CA LYS A 110 -10.99 -32.35 5.12
C LYS A 110 -10.21 -32.43 6.44
N PRO A 111 -10.89 -32.37 7.60
CA PRO A 111 -10.22 -32.57 8.88
C PRO A 111 -9.72 -34.01 9.00
N GLU A 112 -8.56 -34.23 9.61
CA GLU A 112 -8.07 -35.59 9.92
C GLU A 112 -8.76 -36.17 11.16
N ILE A 113 -9.04 -35.34 12.15
CA ILE A 113 -9.57 -35.76 13.45
C ILE A 113 -10.98 -35.18 13.62
N ASN A 114 -11.06 -33.85 13.70
CA ASN A 114 -12.29 -33.10 13.89
C ASN A 114 -12.00 -31.62 13.62
N LYS A 115 -12.92 -30.93 12.93
CA LYS A 115 -12.78 -29.50 12.60
C LYS A 115 -12.58 -28.60 13.82
N ALA A 116 -13.08 -28.98 15.00
CA ALA A 116 -12.91 -28.23 16.24
C ALA A 116 -11.63 -28.59 17.02
N SER A 117 -10.80 -29.51 16.50
CA SER A 117 -9.54 -29.86 17.14
C SER A 117 -8.49 -28.77 16.89
N ILE A 118 -7.64 -28.50 17.88
CA ILE A 118 -6.52 -27.54 17.75
C ILE A 118 -5.59 -27.93 16.60
N PHE A 119 -5.45 -29.24 16.34
CA PHE A 119 -4.65 -29.78 15.25
C PHE A 119 -5.23 -29.39 13.88
N ASP A 120 -6.50 -29.68 13.64
CA ASP A 120 -7.15 -29.35 12.36
C ASP A 120 -7.38 -27.85 12.19
N ASP A 121 -7.58 -27.08 13.26
CA ASP A 121 -7.65 -25.62 13.22
C ASP A 121 -6.37 -25.00 12.62
N LYS A 122 -5.20 -25.51 13.00
CA LYS A 122 -3.92 -25.07 12.43
C LYS A 122 -3.76 -25.50 10.98
N ARG A 123 -4.12 -26.75 10.66
CA ARG A 123 -4.09 -27.27 9.28
C ARG A 123 -5.02 -26.50 8.37
N TYR A 124 -6.17 -26.08 8.87
CA TYR A 124 -7.16 -25.30 8.13
C TYR A 124 -6.59 -23.97 7.64
N LEU A 125 -5.88 -23.22 8.50
CA LEU A 125 -5.23 -21.97 8.08
C LEU A 125 -4.12 -22.20 7.04
N ILE A 126 -3.33 -23.27 7.19
CA ILE A 126 -2.32 -23.65 6.21
C ILE A 126 -2.96 -24.00 4.87
N HIS A 127 -4.05 -24.77 4.89
CA HIS A 127 -4.85 -25.13 3.71
C HIS A 127 -5.36 -23.88 3.01
N LEU A 128 -6.06 -22.99 3.72
CA LEU A 128 -6.54 -21.72 3.15
C LEU A 128 -5.42 -20.90 2.51
N THR A 129 -4.27 -20.80 3.19
CA THR A 129 -3.11 -20.03 2.69
C THR A 129 -2.59 -20.61 1.38
N LYS A 130 -2.38 -21.93 1.32
CA LYS A 130 -1.84 -22.60 0.14
C LYS A 130 -2.78 -22.52 -1.05
N GLU A 131 -4.06 -22.83 -0.85
CA GLU A 131 -5.07 -22.75 -1.91
C GLU A 131 -5.18 -21.34 -2.47
N MET A 132 -5.24 -20.33 -1.59
CA MET A 132 -5.30 -18.92 -1.98
C MET A 132 -4.06 -18.47 -2.74
N ILE A 133 -2.84 -18.78 -2.26
CA ILE A 133 -1.61 -18.35 -2.96
C ILE A 133 -1.49 -18.99 -4.34
N ASN A 134 -1.89 -20.25 -4.47
CA ASN A 134 -1.86 -20.98 -5.74
C ASN A 134 -2.92 -20.45 -6.72
N ASP A 135 -4.18 -20.31 -6.30
CA ASP A 135 -5.29 -19.81 -7.12
C ASP A 135 -5.06 -18.36 -7.54
N LEU A 136 -4.73 -17.50 -6.57
CA LEU A 136 -4.49 -16.09 -6.82
C LEU A 136 -3.09 -15.81 -7.36
N GLN A 137 -2.23 -16.82 -7.53
CA GLN A 137 -0.89 -16.70 -8.12
C GLN A 137 -0.05 -15.55 -7.55
N PHE A 138 -0.01 -15.38 -6.22
CA PHE A 138 0.79 -14.33 -5.60
C PHE A 138 2.30 -14.56 -5.75
N ASN A 139 2.72 -15.82 -5.97
CA ASN A 139 4.10 -16.18 -6.26
C ASN A 139 4.63 -15.60 -7.57
N ASN A 140 3.74 -15.20 -8.49
CA ASN A 140 4.12 -14.58 -9.76
C ASN A 140 4.35 -13.07 -9.63
N SER A 141 3.98 -12.46 -8.50
CA SER A 141 4.17 -11.02 -8.29
C SER A 141 5.61 -10.72 -7.88
N ASP A 142 6.17 -9.67 -8.48
CA ASP A 142 7.53 -9.19 -8.15
C ASP A 142 7.60 -8.55 -6.75
N LEU A 143 6.47 -7.97 -6.32
CA LEU A 143 6.28 -7.41 -5.00
C LEU A 143 4.86 -7.69 -4.51
N VAL A 144 4.75 -8.17 -3.28
CA VAL A 144 3.47 -8.25 -2.57
C VAL A 144 3.46 -7.22 -1.44
N ILE A 145 2.43 -6.39 -1.41
CA ILE A 145 2.18 -5.43 -0.33
C ILE A 145 1.08 -6.00 0.52
N MET A 146 1.26 -5.98 1.83
CA MET A 146 0.29 -6.56 2.73
C MET A 146 0.01 -5.60 3.87
N GLU A 147 -1.27 -5.40 4.19
CA GLU A 147 -1.64 -4.64 5.37
C GLU A 147 -1.02 -5.29 6.62
N ALA A 148 -0.29 -4.50 7.40
CA ALA A 148 0.19 -4.93 8.71
C ALA A 148 -0.98 -5.05 9.68
N GLN A 149 -1.29 -6.27 10.12
CA GLN A 149 -2.38 -6.49 11.05
C GLN A 149 -2.08 -5.83 12.40
N ARG A 150 -3.01 -5.00 12.87
CA ARG A 150 -2.89 -4.40 14.22
C ARG A 150 -3.12 -5.48 15.27
N THR A 151 -2.25 -5.51 16.28
CA THR A 151 -2.39 -6.39 17.45
C THR A 151 -3.42 -5.88 18.47
N ARG A 152 -4.01 -4.69 18.24
CA ARG A 152 -5.06 -4.08 19.08
C ARG A 152 -6.05 -3.27 18.23
N SER A 153 -7.34 -3.40 18.51
CA SER A 153 -8.34 -2.40 18.07
C SER A 153 -8.16 -1.14 18.91
N SER A 154 -8.03 0.02 18.27
CA SER A 154 -7.98 1.31 18.97
C SER A 154 -9.23 1.51 19.83
N GLY A 155 -9.08 1.61 21.16
CA GLY A 155 -10.11 2.14 22.06
C GLY A 155 -10.85 1.16 22.98
N SER A 156 -10.64 -0.16 22.90
CA SER A 156 -11.17 -1.07 23.93
C SER A 156 -10.40 -2.41 24.01
N PRO A 157 -10.32 -3.03 25.20
CA PRO A 157 -9.92 -4.41 25.34
C PRO A 157 -11.09 -5.33 24.95
N ASN A 158 -11.47 -5.33 23.67
CA ASN A 158 -12.51 -6.26 23.20
C ASN A 158 -11.91 -7.67 23.10
N MET A 159 -11.95 -8.44 24.20
CA MET A 159 -11.58 -9.86 24.19
C MET A 159 -12.31 -10.65 23.09
N GLY A 160 -13.51 -10.21 22.67
CA GLY A 160 -14.27 -10.85 21.59
C GLY A 160 -13.68 -10.67 20.18
N THR A 161 -12.89 -9.63 19.92
CA THR A 161 -12.23 -9.43 18.61
C THR A 161 -10.81 -9.97 18.57
N LEU A 162 -10.21 -10.21 19.74
CA LEU A 162 -8.85 -10.74 19.85
C LEU A 162 -8.64 -12.09 19.13
N PRO A 163 -9.55 -13.09 19.21
CA PRO A 163 -9.40 -14.33 18.46
C PRO A 163 -9.32 -14.10 16.95
N ILE A 164 -10.12 -13.18 16.40
CA ILE A 164 -10.11 -12.83 14.98
C ILE A 164 -8.80 -12.13 14.62
N ILE A 165 -8.34 -11.20 15.46
CA ILE A 165 -7.07 -10.49 15.28
C ILE A 165 -5.90 -11.47 15.28
N LEU A 166 -5.82 -12.40 16.24
CA LEU A 166 -4.76 -13.40 16.33
C LEU A 166 -4.82 -14.39 15.16
N LYS A 167 -6.03 -14.76 14.71
CA LYS A 167 -6.21 -15.62 13.52
C LYS A 167 -5.69 -14.92 12.27
N ASN A 168 -6.05 -13.65 12.04
CA ASN A 168 -5.54 -12.86 10.93
C ASN A 168 -4.03 -12.62 11.03
N PHE A 169 -3.50 -12.35 12.22
CA PHE A 169 -2.05 -12.21 12.44
C PHE A 169 -1.29 -13.51 12.17
N THR A 170 -1.85 -14.66 12.54
CA THR A 170 -1.28 -15.97 12.18
C THR A 170 -1.30 -16.18 10.68
N PHE A 171 -2.42 -15.81 10.04
CA PHE A 171 -2.58 -15.90 8.58
C PHE A 171 -1.59 -15.00 7.84
N GLU A 172 -1.36 -13.77 8.31
CA GLU A 172 -0.31 -12.86 7.80
C GLU A 172 1.06 -13.56 7.76
N ASN A 173 1.47 -14.18 8.88
CA ASN A 173 2.75 -14.87 8.97
C ASN A 173 2.81 -16.11 8.06
N LEU A 174 1.70 -16.82 7.88
CA LEU A 174 1.63 -17.95 6.94
C LEU A 174 1.77 -17.47 5.49
N ILE A 175 1.15 -16.34 5.12
CA ILE A 175 1.33 -15.74 3.80
C ILE A 175 2.80 -15.39 3.58
N PHE A 176 3.43 -14.69 4.53
CA PHE A 176 4.87 -14.38 4.46
C PHE A 176 5.73 -15.62 4.20
N ASN A 177 5.50 -16.68 4.98
CA ASN A 177 6.29 -17.89 4.87
C ASN A 177 6.11 -18.60 3.53
N ASN A 178 4.90 -18.58 2.96
CA ASN A 178 4.64 -19.24 1.67
C ASN A 178 5.06 -18.40 0.46
N LEU A 179 5.22 -17.08 0.62
CA LEU A 179 5.69 -16.20 -0.45
C LEU A 179 7.23 -16.09 -0.49
N TYR A 180 7.94 -16.39 0.60
CA TYR A 180 9.41 -16.37 0.60
C TYR A 180 9.98 -17.33 -0.47
N PRO A 181 10.95 -16.91 -1.31
CA PRO A 181 11.82 -15.73 -1.19
C PRO A 181 11.32 -14.43 -1.85
N ASN A 182 10.07 -14.35 -2.33
CA ASN A 182 9.53 -13.13 -2.92
C ASN A 182 9.50 -11.97 -1.91
N PHE A 183 9.57 -10.74 -2.43
CA PHE A 183 9.51 -9.55 -1.59
C PHE A 183 8.09 -9.29 -1.12
N VAL A 184 7.92 -9.25 0.20
CA VAL A 184 6.66 -8.89 0.85
C VAL A 184 6.89 -7.66 1.72
N MET A 185 6.19 -6.56 1.43
CA MET A 185 6.26 -5.30 2.16
C MET A 185 5.01 -5.10 3.02
N LEU A 186 5.22 -4.75 4.28
CA LEU A 186 4.14 -4.37 5.18
C LEU A 186 3.76 -2.90 4.99
N MET A 187 2.47 -2.65 4.81
CA MET A 187 1.90 -1.31 4.77
C MET A 187 0.95 -1.10 5.94
N GLU A 188 1.10 0.01 6.64
CA GLU A 188 0.13 0.42 7.65
C GLU A 188 -0.85 1.43 7.04
N PRO A 189 -2.17 1.33 7.32
CA PRO A 189 -3.15 2.29 6.80
C PRO A 189 -2.79 3.74 7.12
N LYS A 190 -2.19 3.98 8.30
CA LYS A 190 -1.73 5.31 8.70
C LYS A 190 -0.60 5.82 7.81
N LYS A 191 0.36 4.97 7.42
CA LYS A 191 1.48 5.35 6.54
C LYS A 191 0.97 5.67 5.14
N MET A 192 0.10 4.83 4.59
CA MET A 192 -0.58 5.06 3.32
C MET A 192 -1.35 6.40 3.31
N MET A 193 -2.12 6.70 4.36
CA MET A 193 -2.81 7.99 4.46
C MET A 193 -1.90 9.19 4.74
N HIS A 194 -0.77 9.01 5.41
CA HIS A 194 0.23 10.10 5.55
C HIS A 194 0.88 10.42 4.21
N PHE A 195 1.21 9.39 3.43
CA PHE A 195 1.75 9.55 2.08
C PHE A 195 0.77 10.29 1.18
N TRP A 196 -0.52 9.98 1.23
CA TRP A 196 -1.50 10.59 0.32
C TRP A 196 -2.08 11.92 0.79
N PHE A 197 -2.30 12.09 2.10
CA PHE A 197 -3.20 13.14 2.58
C PHE A 197 -2.66 13.89 3.81
N TYR A 198 -2.37 13.19 4.92
CA TYR A 198 -2.11 13.86 6.21
C TYR A 198 -0.85 14.73 6.25
N ASN A 199 0.14 14.45 5.40
CA ASN A 199 1.34 15.30 5.33
C ASN A 199 1.10 16.66 4.68
N TYR A 200 -0.02 16.84 3.98
CA TYR A 200 -0.30 18.02 3.17
C TYR A 200 -1.37 18.94 3.74
N ILE A 201 -1.98 18.61 4.88
CA ILE A 201 -3.09 19.37 5.47
C ILE A 201 -2.82 19.88 6.88
N GLU A 202 -3.32 21.06 7.25
CA GLU A 202 -3.16 21.61 8.60
C GLU A 202 -3.98 20.81 9.63
N GLU A 203 -3.33 20.30 10.68
CA GLU A 203 -3.99 19.47 11.72
C GLU A 203 -5.15 20.19 12.43
N SER A 204 -5.07 21.51 12.55
CA SER A 204 -6.09 22.36 13.16
C SER A 204 -7.42 22.31 12.40
N THR A 205 -7.37 22.21 11.07
CA THR A 205 -8.56 22.17 10.19
C THR A 205 -9.14 20.76 10.05
N PHE A 206 -8.38 19.73 10.42
CA PHE A 206 -8.80 18.34 10.27
C PHE A 206 -9.70 17.83 11.41
N LYS A 207 -9.72 18.52 12.56
CA LYS A 207 -10.51 18.12 13.75
C LYS A 207 -12.03 18.09 13.50
N THR A 208 -12.52 18.77 12.46
CA THR A 208 -13.94 18.85 12.08
C THR A 208 -14.38 17.75 11.09
N SER A 209 -13.48 17.09 10.35
CA SER A 209 -13.84 16.04 9.37
C SER A 209 -13.51 14.62 9.85
N LYS A 210 -14.25 14.14 10.86
CA LYS A 210 -13.97 12.89 11.62
C LYS A 210 -14.10 11.55 10.84
N ASN A 211 -14.16 11.52 9.51
CA ASN A 211 -14.39 10.26 8.78
C ASN A 211 -13.30 9.92 7.75
N PRO A 212 -12.16 9.34 8.19
CA PRO A 212 -11.11 8.85 7.30
C PRO A 212 -11.61 7.90 6.20
N LYS A 213 -12.64 7.10 6.47
CA LYS A 213 -13.23 6.20 5.47
C LYS A 213 -13.95 6.96 4.36
N LYS A 214 -14.67 8.04 4.72
CA LYS A 214 -15.33 8.91 3.74
C LYS A 214 -14.32 9.61 2.85
N ILE A 215 -13.23 10.11 3.43
CA ILE A 215 -12.13 10.74 2.68
C ILE A 215 -11.52 9.75 1.69
N ARG A 216 -11.26 8.50 2.09
CA ARG A 216 -10.73 7.49 1.15
C ARG A 216 -11.66 7.20 -0.02
N LYS A 217 -12.98 7.18 0.20
CA LYS A 217 -13.97 7.02 -0.88
C LYS A 217 -13.97 8.20 -1.84
N GLU A 218 -13.88 9.42 -1.32
CA GLU A 218 -13.81 10.62 -2.15
C GLU A 218 -12.51 10.67 -2.95
N LEU A 219 -11.37 10.34 -2.31
CA LEU A 219 -10.07 10.19 -2.99
C LEU A 219 -10.17 9.16 -4.10
N PHE A 220 -10.75 7.99 -3.84
CA PHE A 220 -10.90 6.93 -4.83
C PHE A 220 -11.65 7.40 -6.09
N VAL A 221 -12.81 8.06 -5.92
CA VAL A 221 -13.58 8.60 -7.05
C VAL A 221 -12.81 9.70 -7.78
N ASN A 222 -12.21 10.63 -7.04
CA ASN A 222 -11.45 11.74 -7.62
C ASN A 222 -10.23 11.23 -8.43
N TRP A 223 -9.50 10.26 -7.90
CA TRP A 223 -8.31 9.70 -8.53
C TRP A 223 -8.62 8.87 -9.77
N TYR A 224 -9.74 8.16 -9.78
CA TYR A 224 -10.24 7.51 -10.99
C TYR A 224 -10.54 8.56 -12.08
N ASN A 225 -11.30 9.61 -11.73
CA ASN A 225 -11.67 10.68 -12.67
C ASN A 225 -10.46 11.49 -13.17
N ARG A 226 -9.37 11.51 -12.41
CA ARG A 226 -8.09 12.14 -12.77
C ARG A 226 -7.11 11.18 -13.47
N ASN A 227 -7.58 10.00 -13.88
CA ASN A 227 -6.79 9.01 -14.62
C ASN A 227 -5.50 8.58 -13.87
N MET A 228 -5.56 8.46 -12.53
CA MET A 228 -4.44 7.90 -11.77
C MET A 228 -4.33 6.38 -11.94
N PHE A 229 -5.46 5.73 -12.14
CA PHE A 229 -5.56 4.30 -12.38
C PHE A 229 -6.71 4.01 -13.33
N GLU A 230 -6.60 2.91 -14.05
CA GLU A 230 -7.64 2.43 -14.96
C GLU A 230 -8.14 1.05 -14.55
N LEU A 231 -9.42 0.82 -14.80
CA LEU A 231 -10.11 -0.46 -14.63
C LEU A 231 -10.51 -0.95 -16.03
N PRO A 232 -9.69 -1.80 -16.68
CA PRO A 232 -9.93 -2.22 -18.05
C PRO A 232 -11.33 -2.84 -18.24
N GLY A 233 -12.11 -2.28 -19.16
CA GLY A 233 -13.48 -2.74 -19.45
C GLY A 233 -14.56 -2.17 -18.53
N PHE A 234 -14.22 -1.35 -17.53
CA PHE A 234 -15.21 -0.63 -16.73
C PHE A 234 -15.68 0.63 -17.46
N ASN A 235 -16.93 0.62 -17.91
CA ASN A 235 -17.59 1.76 -18.59
C ASN A 235 -18.63 2.47 -17.70
N GLY A 236 -18.63 2.17 -16.40
CA GLY A 236 -19.60 2.70 -15.44
C GLY A 236 -19.14 4.01 -14.79
N ASP A 237 -20.05 4.57 -14.00
CA ASP A 237 -19.78 5.66 -13.09
C ASP A 237 -19.15 5.10 -11.80
N ILE A 238 -17.87 5.40 -11.58
CA ILE A 238 -17.10 4.91 -10.43
C ILE A 238 -17.69 5.34 -9.08
N SER A 239 -18.48 6.42 -9.05
CA SER A 239 -19.16 6.90 -7.84
C SER A 239 -20.37 6.03 -7.47
N LYS A 240 -20.91 5.27 -8.42
CA LYS A 240 -22.04 4.37 -8.22
C LYS A 240 -21.57 2.99 -7.81
N LYS A 241 -21.68 2.72 -6.49
CA LYS A 241 -21.30 1.43 -5.88
C LYS A 241 -21.83 0.23 -6.66
N ASN A 242 -23.09 0.25 -7.08
CA ASN A 242 -23.70 -0.89 -7.77
C ASN A 242 -23.02 -1.21 -9.09
N GLN A 243 -22.72 -0.19 -9.90
CA GLN A 243 -22.03 -0.39 -11.17
C GLN A 243 -20.61 -0.96 -10.96
N LEU A 244 -19.91 -0.46 -9.94
CA LEU A 244 -18.59 -1.00 -9.58
C LEU A 244 -18.68 -2.45 -9.09
N MET A 245 -19.64 -2.77 -8.21
CA MET A 245 -19.83 -4.14 -7.71
C MET A 245 -20.20 -5.11 -8.83
N ASP A 246 -21.06 -4.70 -9.76
CA ASP A 246 -21.45 -5.51 -10.91
C ASP A 246 -20.24 -5.77 -11.82
N TYR A 247 -19.38 -4.76 -12.05
CA TYR A 247 -18.12 -4.93 -12.79
C TYR A 247 -17.15 -5.90 -12.09
N LEU A 248 -17.03 -5.80 -10.77
CA LEU A 248 -16.20 -6.71 -9.97
C LEU A 248 -16.86 -8.09 -9.78
N GLN A 249 -18.10 -8.28 -10.23
CA GLN A 249 -18.91 -9.49 -10.02
C GLN A 249 -19.11 -9.83 -8.53
N LEU A 250 -19.31 -8.79 -7.70
CA LEU A 250 -19.48 -8.90 -6.26
C LEU A 250 -20.92 -8.56 -5.84
N ASP A 251 -21.40 -9.19 -4.75
CA ASP A 251 -22.69 -8.82 -4.15
C ASP A 251 -22.70 -7.35 -3.70
N ASN A 252 -23.74 -6.61 -4.06
CA ASN A 252 -23.99 -5.22 -3.67
C ASN A 252 -24.00 -4.96 -2.15
N LYS A 253 -24.13 -5.98 -1.31
CA LYS A 253 -24.00 -5.92 0.15
C LYS A 253 -22.54 -5.79 0.60
N ASN A 254 -21.56 -6.13 -0.24
CA ASN A 254 -20.15 -6.01 0.09
C ASN A 254 -19.78 -4.56 0.44
N LYS A 255 -18.85 -4.41 1.39
CA LYS A 255 -18.28 -3.10 1.74
C LYS A 255 -17.15 -2.78 0.77
N LEU A 256 -17.12 -1.53 0.30
CA LEU A 256 -16.05 -1.01 -0.57
C LEU A 256 -14.77 -0.70 0.19
N ASP A 257 -14.82 -0.52 1.51
CA ASP A 257 -13.67 -0.05 2.31
C ASP A 257 -12.44 -0.94 2.08
N ASP A 258 -12.59 -2.27 2.21
CA ASP A 258 -11.50 -3.24 2.08
C ASP A 258 -10.96 -3.31 0.63
N LEU A 259 -11.84 -3.11 -0.37
CA LEU A 259 -11.46 -3.01 -1.78
C LEU A 259 -10.59 -1.77 -2.02
N ILE A 260 -11.05 -0.61 -1.52
CA ILE A 260 -10.34 0.66 -1.67
C ILE A 260 -8.99 0.59 -0.96
N ASP A 261 -8.92 -0.01 0.23
CA ASP A 261 -7.68 -0.11 1.00
C ASP A 261 -6.63 -0.96 0.25
N SER A 262 -7.01 -2.12 -0.32
CA SER A 262 -6.08 -2.91 -1.14
C SER A 262 -5.61 -2.15 -2.39
N LEU A 263 -6.50 -1.47 -3.12
CA LEU A 263 -6.11 -0.61 -4.25
C LEU A 263 -5.16 0.50 -3.79
N PHE A 264 -5.44 1.18 -2.68
CA PHE A 264 -4.64 2.30 -2.21
C PHE A 264 -3.22 1.88 -1.82
N TYR A 265 -3.04 0.70 -1.21
CA TYR A 265 -1.71 0.14 -0.97
C TYR A 265 -0.93 -0.04 -2.28
N ASN A 266 -1.62 -0.54 -3.30
CA ASN A 266 -1.05 -0.70 -4.64
C ASN A 266 -0.61 0.65 -5.21
N LEU A 267 -1.52 1.62 -5.26
CA LEU A 267 -1.23 2.97 -5.77
C LEU A 267 -0.08 3.65 -5.02
N THR A 268 -0.04 3.51 -3.69
CA THR A 268 1.05 4.06 -2.87
C THR A 268 2.41 3.56 -3.34
N MET A 269 2.57 2.24 -3.52
CA MET A 269 3.87 1.71 -3.93
C MET A 269 4.25 2.08 -5.35
N HIS A 270 3.30 2.10 -6.29
CA HIS A 270 3.57 2.57 -7.65
C HIS A 270 4.07 4.01 -7.65
N TYR A 271 3.42 4.90 -6.90
CA TYR A 271 3.85 6.29 -6.81
C TYR A 271 5.19 6.45 -6.09
N GLN A 272 5.46 5.66 -5.04
CA GLN A 272 6.76 5.66 -4.37
C GLN A 272 7.88 5.18 -5.30
N PHE A 273 7.62 4.17 -6.14
CA PHE A 273 8.57 3.70 -7.14
C PHE A 273 8.79 4.71 -8.27
N ARG A 274 7.74 5.38 -8.75
CA ARG A 274 7.87 6.52 -9.68
C ARG A 274 8.69 7.66 -9.05
N ASN A 275 8.46 7.96 -7.78
CA ASN A 275 9.24 8.96 -7.05
C ASN A 275 10.71 8.55 -6.90
N LEU A 276 10.99 7.27 -6.66
CA LEU A 276 12.36 6.73 -6.61
C LEU A 276 13.07 6.79 -7.97
N GLU A 277 12.33 6.57 -9.06
CA GLU A 277 12.84 6.72 -10.42
C GLU A 277 13.23 8.18 -10.73
N ILE A 278 12.37 9.14 -10.36
CA ILE A 278 12.69 10.58 -10.52
C ILE A 278 13.82 10.98 -9.56
N PHE A 279 13.83 10.46 -8.33
CA PHE A 279 14.91 10.70 -7.38
C PHE A 279 16.25 10.23 -7.93
N ASP A 280 16.29 9.08 -8.60
CA ASP A 280 17.48 8.57 -9.29
C ASP A 280 18.03 9.56 -10.33
N GLN A 281 17.17 10.22 -11.10
CA GLN A 281 17.57 11.29 -12.02
C GLN A 281 18.22 12.46 -11.27
N PHE A 282 17.62 12.92 -10.17
CA PHE A 282 18.18 13.97 -9.32
C PHE A 282 19.52 13.58 -8.67
N VAL A 283 19.73 12.29 -8.39
CA VAL A 283 21.01 11.77 -7.89
C VAL A 283 22.06 11.81 -9.00
N ASN A 284 21.72 11.34 -10.20
CA ASN A 284 22.67 11.21 -11.32
C ASN A 284 23.05 12.56 -11.94
N GLU A 285 22.09 13.48 -12.07
CA GLU A 285 22.28 14.83 -12.63
C GLU A 285 22.74 15.85 -11.58
N ASP A 286 22.97 15.41 -10.34
CA ASP A 286 23.38 16.22 -9.20
C ASP A 286 22.44 17.41 -8.89
N LEU A 287 21.13 17.23 -9.10
CA LEU A 287 20.11 18.27 -8.88
C LEU A 287 19.75 18.49 -7.41
N ASP A 288 19.09 19.61 -7.11
CA ASP A 288 18.65 19.99 -5.76
C ASP A 288 17.44 19.14 -5.30
N PHE A 289 17.57 18.44 -4.16
CA PHE A 289 16.47 17.63 -3.61
C PHE A 289 15.34 18.44 -2.98
N ASN A 290 15.53 19.73 -2.66
CA ASN A 290 14.40 20.59 -2.27
C ASN A 290 13.44 20.76 -3.45
N LYS A 291 13.96 20.97 -4.67
CA LYS A 291 13.17 21.05 -5.89
C LYS A 291 12.37 19.77 -6.13
N PHE A 292 13.00 18.60 -5.94
CA PHE A 292 12.28 17.31 -6.00
C PHE A 292 11.10 17.28 -5.02
N VAL A 293 11.33 17.67 -3.76
CA VAL A 293 10.29 17.67 -2.72
C VAL A 293 9.15 18.64 -3.07
N GLU A 294 9.47 19.84 -3.55
CA GLU A 294 8.49 20.85 -3.95
C GLU A 294 7.64 20.39 -5.13
N GLU A 295 8.25 19.87 -6.20
CA GLU A 295 7.54 19.36 -7.36
C GLU A 295 6.60 18.21 -7.00
N ARG A 296 7.07 17.25 -6.20
CA ARG A 296 6.23 16.13 -5.77
C ARG A 296 5.12 16.59 -4.82
N LYS A 297 5.40 17.55 -3.93
CA LYS A 297 4.38 18.15 -3.06
C LYS A 297 3.25 18.79 -3.87
N LEU A 298 3.58 19.54 -4.93
CA LEU A 298 2.58 20.17 -5.80
C LEU A 298 1.68 19.15 -6.49
N ILE A 299 2.26 18.06 -7.00
CA ILE A 299 1.47 16.97 -7.60
C ILE A 299 0.53 16.34 -6.57
N HIS A 300 1.03 16.03 -5.37
CA HIS A 300 0.18 15.47 -4.31
C HIS A 300 -0.95 16.42 -3.91
N LEU A 301 -0.67 17.73 -3.80
CA LEU A 301 -1.67 18.74 -3.50
C LEU A 301 -2.75 18.80 -4.58
N ASP A 302 -2.37 18.84 -5.86
CA ASP A 302 -3.32 18.82 -6.98
C ASP A 302 -4.24 17.60 -6.93
N LEU A 303 -3.70 16.41 -6.59
CA LEU A 303 -4.47 15.18 -6.47
C LEU A 303 -5.49 15.18 -5.31
N ILE A 304 -5.32 16.02 -4.29
CA ILE A 304 -6.22 16.08 -3.13
C ILE A 304 -7.02 17.39 -3.06
N GLN A 305 -6.64 18.41 -3.84
CA GLN A 305 -7.22 19.76 -3.81
C GLN A 305 -8.75 19.77 -3.90
N PRO A 306 -9.41 18.99 -4.79
CA PRO A 306 -10.88 18.99 -4.86
C PRO A 306 -11.56 18.62 -3.54
N ILE A 307 -10.93 17.76 -2.74
CA ILE A 307 -11.44 17.32 -1.44
C ILE A 307 -11.11 18.33 -0.36
N LEU A 308 -9.99 19.04 -0.48
CA LEU A 308 -9.66 20.14 0.42
C LEU A 308 -10.67 21.28 0.26
N ASP A 309 -11.01 21.64 -0.97
CA ASP A 309 -11.96 22.69 -1.30
C ASP A 309 -13.38 22.35 -0.82
N ASP A 310 -13.89 21.16 -1.16
CA ASP A 310 -15.23 20.69 -0.76
C ASP A 310 -15.41 20.67 0.76
N ARG A 311 -14.33 20.40 1.50
CA ARG A 311 -14.37 20.25 2.97
C ARG A 311 -13.87 21.47 3.74
N GLY A 312 -13.41 22.52 3.06
CA GLY A 312 -12.76 23.68 3.68
C GLY A 312 -11.52 23.33 4.51
N ILE A 313 -10.78 22.30 4.11
CA ILE A 313 -9.53 21.88 4.77
C ILE A 313 -8.38 22.71 4.20
N LYS A 314 -7.53 23.27 5.07
CA LYS A 314 -6.38 24.06 4.63
C LYS A 314 -5.17 23.16 4.35
N ALA A 315 -4.51 23.41 3.22
CA ALA A 315 -3.22 22.79 2.90
C ALA A 315 -2.11 23.36 3.81
N LYS A 316 -1.10 22.54 4.14
CA LYS A 316 0.13 23.03 4.81
C LYS A 316 0.95 23.84 3.81
N ASN A 317 1.26 25.09 4.18
CA ASN A 317 2.22 25.94 3.46
C ASN A 317 3.54 25.22 3.20
#